data_AF-A0A2X4VXP0-F1
#
_entry.id   AF-A0A2X4VXP0-F1
#
_cell.length_a   1.000
_cell.length_b   1.000
_cell.length_c   1.000
_cell.angle_alpha   90.00
_cell.angle_beta   90.00
_cell.angle_gamma   90.00
#
_symmetry.space_group_name_H-M   'P 1'
#
loop_
_entity.id
_entity.type
_entity.pdbx_description
1 polymer ?
#
loop_
_entity_poly.entity_id
_entity_poly.type
_entity_poly.pdbx_seq_one_letter_code
_entity_poly.pdbx_strand_id
1 'polypeptide(L)'
;MVNVDEARDELEKILSKREYTIYHDQSNNIFATWWEKAKKWIAEQLERLFPSLEATNTAAEWLIAIIIAVVVILLAVTIFFIVRNRNRKRLFREKTPLHSTKELDWSYHMHLSEAKKQEHSEKHTLATRHLFLALLLYFHDKEWLEARIWKTNWEYYEELKKVNRQWADQFYHLASFFDEATYGEREVEIEEYIQFRTEVMKWLGESDEVV
;
A
#
# COMPACT_ATOMS: atom_id res chain seq x y z
N MET A 1 -55.81 -9.74 15.55
CA MET A 1 -54.67 -10.69 15.56
C MET A 1 -54.37 -11.01 14.12
N VAL A 2 -53.19 -10.63 13.62
CA VAL A 2 -52.75 -11.01 12.27
C VAL A 2 -52.48 -12.51 12.30
N ASN A 3 -53.06 -13.25 11.37
CA ASN A 3 -52.87 -14.70 11.28
C ASN A 3 -51.45 -14.97 10.77
N VAL A 4 -50.61 -15.56 11.63
CA VAL A 4 -49.17 -15.74 11.36
C VAL A 4 -48.93 -16.66 10.16
N ASP A 5 -49.83 -17.62 9.93
CA ASP A 5 -49.72 -18.54 8.81
C ASP A 5 -50.00 -17.85 7.47
N GLU A 6 -50.98 -16.93 7.45
CA GLU A 6 -51.32 -16.15 6.26
C GLU A 6 -50.19 -15.18 5.88
N ALA A 7 -49.56 -14.56 6.88
CA ALA A 7 -48.39 -13.72 6.66
C ALA A 7 -47.19 -14.50 6.13
N ARG A 8 -47.01 -15.77 6.56
CA ARG A 8 -45.92 -16.62 6.08
C ARG A 8 -46.12 -17.05 4.64
N ASP A 9 -47.33 -17.44 4.28
CA ASP A 9 -47.68 -17.83 2.91
C ASP A 9 -47.57 -16.64 1.94
N GLU A 10 -47.94 -15.44 2.38
CA GLU A 10 -47.80 -14.23 1.57
C GLU A 10 -46.32 -13.85 1.37
N LEU A 11 -45.49 -14.00 2.40
CA LEU A 11 -44.03 -13.82 2.29
C LEU A 11 -43.39 -14.84 1.34
N GLU A 12 -43.78 -16.11 1.41
CA GLU A 12 -43.28 -17.15 0.51
C GLU A 12 -43.66 -16.86 -0.95
N LYS A 13 -44.88 -16.36 -1.17
CA LYS A 13 -45.36 -15.92 -2.49
C LYS A 13 -44.64 -14.68 -3.01
N ILE A 14 -44.23 -13.76 -2.15
CA ILE A 14 -43.45 -12.57 -2.53
C ILE A 14 -42.02 -12.96 -2.88
N LEU A 15 -41.40 -13.83 -2.08
CA LEU A 15 -40.01 -14.27 -2.27
C LEU A 15 -39.82 -15.18 -3.50
N SER A 16 -40.86 -15.90 -3.91
CA SER A 16 -40.84 -16.74 -5.12
C SER A 16 -41.09 -15.97 -6.42
N LYS A 17 -41.33 -14.65 -6.38
CA LYS A 17 -41.49 -13.83 -7.59
C LYS A 17 -40.15 -13.68 -8.34
N ARG A 18 -40.28 -13.57 -9.66
CA ARG A 18 -39.16 -13.38 -10.61
C ARG A 18 -38.23 -12.23 -10.25
N GLU A 19 -38.73 -11.18 -9.61
CA GLU A 19 -37.94 -10.00 -9.20
C GLU A 19 -36.90 -10.31 -8.12
N TYR A 20 -37.16 -11.30 -7.24
CA TYR A 20 -36.26 -11.68 -6.14
C TYR A 20 -35.33 -12.86 -6.46
N THR A 21 -35.56 -13.56 -7.58
CA THR A 21 -34.76 -14.73 -7.99
C THR A 21 -33.62 -14.39 -8.97
N ILE A 22 -33.53 -13.15 -9.46
CA ILE A 22 -32.51 -12.70 -10.41
C ILE A 22 -31.09 -12.73 -9.82
N TYR A 23 -30.94 -12.57 -8.51
CA TYR A 23 -29.62 -12.49 -7.86
C TYR A 23 -28.94 -13.84 -7.60
N HIS A 24 -29.66 -14.96 -7.68
CA HIS A 24 -29.11 -16.26 -7.27
C HIS A 24 -28.51 -17.11 -8.40
N ASP A 25 -28.80 -16.81 -9.67
CA ASP A 25 -28.42 -17.71 -10.78
C ASP A 25 -27.31 -17.14 -11.71
N GLN A 26 -27.11 -15.82 -11.74
CA GLN A 26 -26.28 -15.20 -12.78
C GLN A 26 -24.83 -14.90 -12.36
N SER A 27 -24.55 -14.67 -11.07
CA SER A 27 -23.20 -14.27 -10.63
C SER A 27 -22.18 -15.42 -10.73
N ASN A 28 -22.59 -16.66 -10.45
CA ASN A 28 -21.72 -17.84 -10.56
C ASN A 28 -21.41 -18.20 -12.02
N ASN A 29 -22.30 -17.88 -12.96
CA ASN A 29 -22.17 -18.28 -14.36
C ASN A 29 -21.18 -17.40 -15.14
N ILE A 30 -21.08 -16.10 -14.82
CA ILE A 30 -20.16 -15.19 -15.51
C ILE A 30 -18.71 -15.55 -15.18
N PHE A 31 -18.38 -15.75 -13.90
CA PHE A 31 -17.03 -16.18 -13.50
C PHE A 31 -16.68 -17.56 -14.07
N ALA A 32 -17.60 -18.51 -14.04
CA ALA A 32 -17.41 -19.82 -14.66
C ALA A 32 -17.14 -19.69 -16.17
N THR A 33 -17.92 -18.87 -16.88
CA THR A 33 -17.75 -18.65 -18.33
C THR A 33 -16.41 -18.01 -18.66
N TRP A 34 -15.96 -17.03 -17.86
CA TRP A 34 -14.65 -16.40 -18.00
C TRP A 34 -13.51 -17.38 -17.70
N TRP A 35 -13.68 -18.23 -16.69
CA TRP A 35 -12.71 -19.26 -16.31
C TRP A 35 -12.56 -20.34 -17.39
N GLU A 36 -13.66 -20.80 -17.97
CA GLU A 36 -13.62 -21.76 -19.09
C GLU A 36 -12.98 -21.17 -20.34
N LYS A 37 -13.25 -19.90 -20.66
CA LYS A 37 -12.56 -19.19 -21.74
C LYS A 37 -11.06 -19.06 -21.48
N ALA A 38 -10.67 -18.77 -20.24
CA ALA A 38 -9.26 -18.69 -19.86
C ALA A 38 -8.54 -20.04 -19.99
N LYS A 39 -9.15 -21.13 -19.49
CA LYS A 39 -8.61 -22.50 -19.67
C LYS A 39 -8.40 -22.84 -21.13
N LYS A 40 -9.41 -22.57 -21.97
CA LYS A 40 -9.35 -22.86 -23.40
C LYS A 40 -8.24 -22.06 -24.09
N TRP A 41 -8.14 -20.77 -23.79
CA TRP A 41 -7.05 -19.94 -24.32
C TRP A 41 -5.67 -20.44 -23.90
N ILE A 42 -5.49 -20.84 -22.65
CA ILE A 42 -4.22 -21.42 -22.16
C ILE A 42 -3.91 -22.73 -22.87
N ALA A 43 -4.89 -23.62 -23.02
CA ALA A 43 -4.72 -24.91 -23.70
C ALA A 43 -4.30 -24.72 -25.17
N GLU A 44 -4.96 -23.82 -25.90
CA GLU A 44 -4.60 -23.49 -27.29
C GLU A 44 -3.19 -22.90 -27.40
N GLN A 45 -2.78 -22.06 -26.45
CA GLN A 45 -1.43 -21.50 -26.43
C GLN A 45 -0.37 -22.55 -26.10
N LEU A 46 -0.67 -23.52 -25.23
CA LEU A 46 0.22 -24.65 -24.93
C LEU A 46 0.37 -25.59 -26.13
N GLU A 47 -0.72 -25.91 -26.82
CA GLU A 47 -0.72 -26.77 -28.01
C GLU A 47 0.09 -26.14 -29.16
N ARG A 48 0.01 -24.83 -29.32
CA ARG A 48 0.83 -24.07 -30.29
C ARG A 48 2.32 -24.05 -29.97
N LEU A 49 2.67 -23.99 -28.69
CA LEU A 49 4.07 -23.96 -28.25
C LEU A 49 4.71 -25.35 -28.23
N PHE A 50 3.90 -26.41 -28.11
CA PHE A 50 4.38 -27.79 -28.00
C PHE A 50 3.56 -28.77 -28.87
N PRO A 51 3.60 -28.64 -30.22
CA PRO A 51 2.81 -29.47 -31.12
C PRO A 51 3.26 -30.95 -31.18
N SER A 52 4.42 -31.30 -30.62
CA SER A 52 5.01 -32.65 -30.68
C SER A 52 4.80 -33.48 -29.41
N LEU A 53 3.84 -33.11 -28.55
CA LEU A 53 3.52 -33.86 -27.33
C LEU A 53 2.61 -35.05 -27.62
N GLU A 54 3.04 -35.95 -28.49
CA GLU A 54 2.49 -37.31 -28.49
C GLU A 54 2.99 -38.01 -27.23
N ALA A 55 2.11 -38.10 -26.24
CA ALA A 55 2.37 -38.76 -24.97
C ALA A 55 2.61 -40.26 -25.20
N THR A 56 3.88 -40.69 -25.21
CA THR A 56 4.19 -42.13 -25.22
C THR A 56 5.40 -42.52 -24.37
N ASN A 57 6.05 -41.60 -23.65
CA ASN A 57 7.18 -41.94 -22.77
C ASN A 57 7.13 -41.18 -21.44
N THR A 58 7.40 -41.88 -20.34
CA THR A 58 7.49 -41.36 -18.95
C THR A 58 8.46 -40.19 -18.78
N ALA A 59 9.45 -40.05 -19.67
CA ALA A 59 10.36 -38.91 -19.70
C ALA A 59 9.68 -37.59 -20.16
N ALA A 60 8.66 -37.68 -21.03
CA ALA A 60 7.89 -36.53 -21.48
C ALA A 60 7.00 -35.97 -20.36
N GLU A 61 6.44 -36.85 -19.52
CA GLU A 61 5.63 -36.45 -18.36
C GLU A 61 6.45 -35.64 -17.35
N TRP A 62 7.70 -36.05 -17.08
CA TRP A 62 8.59 -35.30 -16.20
C TRP A 62 9.03 -33.96 -16.78
N LEU A 63 9.32 -33.89 -18.07
CA LEU A 63 9.64 -32.62 -18.74
C LEU A 63 8.47 -31.63 -18.67
N ILE A 64 7.24 -32.11 -18.89
CA ILE A 64 6.02 -31.28 -18.77
C ILE A 64 5.85 -30.79 -17.33
N ALA A 65 6.01 -31.66 -16.33
CA ALA A 65 5.89 -31.29 -14.91
C ALA A 65 6.91 -30.20 -14.52
N ILE A 66 8.15 -30.30 -15.01
CA ILE A 66 9.20 -29.29 -14.76
C ILE A 66 8.84 -27.95 -15.41
N ILE A 67 8.36 -27.96 -16.66
CA ILE A 67 7.95 -26.73 -17.36
C ILE A 67 6.80 -26.05 -16.61
N ILE A 68 5.78 -26.80 -16.19
CA ILE A 68 4.67 -26.27 -15.40
C ILE A 68 5.18 -25.68 -14.09
N ALA A 69 6.08 -26.37 -13.37
CA ALA A 69 6.67 -25.86 -12.14
C ALA A 69 7.42 -24.54 -12.35
N VAL A 70 8.20 -24.42 -13.42
CA VAL A 70 8.92 -23.18 -13.78
C VAL A 70 7.94 -22.04 -14.07
N VAL A 71 6.87 -22.30 -14.83
CA VAL A 71 5.83 -21.29 -15.13
C VAL A 71 5.13 -20.83 -13.84
N VAL A 72 4.80 -21.76 -12.94
CA VAL A 72 4.18 -21.44 -11.65
C VAL A 72 5.12 -20.59 -10.78
N ILE A 73 6.42 -20.92 -10.73
CA ILE A 73 7.42 -20.13 -10.01
C ILE A 73 7.53 -18.72 -10.61
N LEU A 74 7.61 -18.60 -11.93
CA LEU A 74 7.67 -17.29 -12.60
C LEU A 74 6.41 -16.46 -12.33
N LEU A 75 5.23 -17.08 -12.33
CA LEU A 75 3.98 -16.41 -11.96
C LEU A 75 3.99 -15.94 -10.51
N ALA A 76 4.43 -16.79 -9.58
CA ALA A 76 4.54 -16.43 -8.16
C ALA A 76 5.49 -15.25 -7.94
N VAL A 77 6.67 -15.27 -8.60
CA VAL A 77 7.64 -14.17 -8.57
C VAL A 77 7.05 -12.89 -9.15
N THR A 78 6.35 -12.99 -10.29
CA THR A 78 5.71 -11.84 -10.94
C THR A 78 4.62 -11.23 -10.06
N ILE A 79 3.75 -12.06 -9.47
CA ILE A 79 2.70 -11.61 -8.54
C ILE A 79 3.34 -10.96 -7.31
N PHE A 80 4.39 -11.54 -6.73
CA PHE A 80 5.11 -10.97 -5.60
C PHE A 80 5.64 -9.56 -5.90
N PHE A 81 6.29 -9.37 -7.06
CA PHE A 81 6.77 -8.04 -7.47
C PHE A 81 5.63 -7.04 -7.73
N ILE A 82 4.53 -7.47 -8.34
CA ILE A 82 3.37 -6.61 -8.59
C ILE A 82 2.74 -6.16 -7.26
N VAL A 83 2.48 -7.09 -6.33
CA VAL A 83 1.87 -6.79 -5.03
C VAL A 83 2.77 -5.87 -4.22
N ARG A 84 4.08 -6.18 -4.16
CA ARG A 84 5.05 -5.35 -3.43
C ARG A 84 5.12 -3.92 -3.99
N ASN A 85 5.11 -3.75 -5.30
CA ASN A 85 5.21 -2.42 -5.92
C ASN A 85 3.88 -1.64 -5.87
N ARG A 86 2.75 -2.33 -5.87
CA ARG A 86 1.41 -1.70 -5.86
C ARG A 86 1.02 -1.22 -4.47
N ASN A 87 1.40 -1.94 -3.40
CA ASN A 87 1.20 -1.48 -2.03
C ASN A 87 2.04 -0.25 -1.70
N ARG A 88 3.31 -0.19 -2.17
CA ARG A 88 4.16 1.01 -2.00
C ARG A 88 3.55 2.27 -2.64
N LYS A 89 2.79 2.13 -3.72
CA LYS A 89 2.26 3.26 -4.49
C LYS A 89 0.89 3.77 -4.06
N ARG A 90 0.04 2.95 -3.45
CA ARG A 90 -1.36 3.33 -3.15
C ARG A 90 -1.50 4.15 -1.86
N LEU A 91 -0.79 3.81 -0.79
CA LEU A 91 -0.91 4.51 0.49
C LEU A 91 -0.26 5.92 0.47
N PHE A 92 0.75 6.12 -0.38
CA PHE A 92 1.61 7.31 -0.40
C PHE A 92 1.18 8.43 -1.36
N ARG A 93 0.24 8.16 -2.28
CA ARG A 93 -0.01 9.02 -3.45
C ARG A 93 -1.06 10.10 -3.27
N GLU A 94 -1.80 10.11 -2.17
CA GLU A 94 -2.93 11.03 -1.98
C GLU A 94 -2.73 11.98 -0.79
N LYS A 95 -1.75 11.71 0.08
CA LYS A 95 -1.53 12.43 1.33
C LYS A 95 -0.39 13.42 1.19
N THR A 96 -0.69 14.69 1.41
CA THR A 96 0.28 15.79 1.42
C THR A 96 0.71 16.09 2.84
N PRO A 97 2.00 15.96 3.20
CA PRO A 97 2.44 16.14 4.59
C PRO A 97 2.29 17.60 5.07
N LEU A 98 2.55 18.56 4.18
CA LEU A 98 2.33 19.99 4.43
C LEU A 98 0.89 20.35 4.06
N HIS A 99 0.13 20.87 5.02
CA HIS A 99 -1.28 21.23 4.87
C HIS A 99 -1.51 22.73 4.69
N SER A 100 -0.53 23.57 5.05
CA SER A 100 -0.66 25.02 4.94
C SER A 100 0.64 25.70 4.55
N THR A 101 0.54 26.92 4.04
CA THR A 101 1.70 27.80 3.80
C THR A 101 2.44 28.10 5.09
N LYS A 102 1.73 28.24 6.22
CA LYS A 102 2.35 28.50 7.52
C LYS A 102 3.33 27.40 7.94
N GLU A 103 3.03 26.14 7.63
CA GLU A 103 3.95 25.02 7.91
C GLU A 103 5.17 25.03 6.96
N LEU A 104 5.01 25.52 5.72
CA LEU A 104 6.14 25.66 4.79
C LEU A 104 7.02 26.89 5.14
N ASP A 105 6.41 27.96 5.65
CA ASP A 105 7.11 29.19 6.05
C ASP A 105 7.98 29.00 7.30
N TRP A 106 7.77 27.90 8.03
CA TRP A 106 8.60 27.57 9.18
C TRP A 106 9.94 26.97 8.74
N SER A 107 11.01 27.27 9.46
CA SER A 107 12.29 26.58 9.29
C SER A 107 12.24 25.19 9.95
N TYR A 108 13.14 24.30 9.51
CA TYR A 108 13.24 22.97 10.12
C TYR A 108 13.51 23.03 11.63
N HIS A 109 14.29 24.01 12.10
CA HIS A 109 14.55 24.23 13.52
C HIS A 109 13.29 24.60 14.32
N MET A 110 12.40 25.41 13.75
CA MET A 110 11.13 25.76 14.42
C MET A 110 10.23 24.54 14.55
N HIS A 111 10.16 23.70 13.52
CA HIS A 111 9.46 22.42 13.59
C HIS A 111 10.08 21.47 14.62
N LEU A 112 11.42 21.40 14.70
CA LEU A 112 12.11 20.58 15.71
C LEU A 112 11.83 21.06 17.14
N SER A 113 11.81 22.37 17.37
CA SER A 113 11.47 22.96 18.67
C SER A 113 10.01 22.67 19.06
N GLU A 114 9.08 22.80 18.12
CA GLU A 114 7.67 22.47 18.37
C GLU A 114 7.50 20.96 18.61
N ALA A 115 8.22 20.09 17.89
CA ALA A 115 8.21 18.65 18.16
C ALA A 115 8.67 18.34 19.59
N LYS A 116 9.78 18.95 20.05
CA LYS A 116 10.25 18.83 21.44
C LYS A 116 9.15 19.29 22.42
N LYS A 117 8.48 20.41 22.17
CA LYS A 117 7.39 20.91 23.05
C LYS A 117 6.20 19.94 23.12
N GLN A 118 5.78 19.36 22.00
CA GLN A 118 4.69 18.38 21.95
C GLN A 118 5.09 17.09 22.66
N GLU A 119 6.34 16.66 22.53
CA GLU A 119 6.89 15.51 23.28
C GLU A 119 6.79 15.71 24.79
N HIS A 120 7.21 16.87 25.32
CA HIS A 120 7.10 17.18 26.75
C HIS A 120 5.65 17.24 27.24
N SER A 121 4.70 17.42 26.33
CA SER A 121 3.27 17.42 26.62
C SER A 121 2.61 16.05 26.41
N GLU A 122 3.42 14.99 26.20
CA GLU A 122 2.97 13.61 25.92
C GLU A 122 2.10 13.49 24.65
N LYS A 123 2.20 14.47 23.74
CA LYS A 123 1.46 14.51 22.47
C LYS A 123 2.30 13.91 21.34
N HIS A 124 2.58 12.61 21.44
CA HIS A 124 3.51 11.90 20.55
C HIS A 124 3.10 11.93 19.07
N THR A 125 1.81 11.88 18.76
CA THR A 125 1.31 12.03 17.38
C THR A 125 1.65 13.40 16.79
N LEU A 126 1.45 14.48 17.54
CA LEU A 126 1.79 15.83 17.09
C LEU A 126 3.29 16.05 17.03
N ALA A 127 4.04 15.49 17.98
CA ALA A 127 5.50 15.51 17.97
C ALA A 127 6.04 14.82 16.71
N THR A 128 5.50 13.64 16.36
CA THR A 128 5.83 12.89 15.13
C THR A 128 5.60 13.74 13.89
N ARG A 129 4.43 14.41 13.80
CA ARG A 129 4.10 15.29 12.67
C ARG A 129 5.15 16.40 12.52
N HIS A 130 5.41 17.18 13.58
CA HIS A 130 6.37 18.27 13.51
C HIS A 130 7.78 17.77 13.20
N LEU A 131 8.19 16.63 13.73
CA LEU A 131 9.51 16.06 13.48
C LEU A 131 9.69 15.60 12.03
N PHE A 132 8.64 15.02 11.42
CA PHE A 132 8.66 14.69 9.99
C PHE A 132 8.72 15.93 9.10
N LEU A 133 7.99 17.00 9.45
CA LEU A 133 8.07 18.27 8.72
C LEU A 133 9.46 18.91 8.84
N ALA A 134 10.10 18.83 10.01
CA ALA A 134 11.49 19.24 10.18
C ALA A 134 12.43 18.46 9.24
N LEU A 135 12.26 17.14 9.13
CA LEU A 135 13.06 16.32 8.22
C LEU A 135 12.89 16.74 6.75
N LEU A 136 11.64 16.96 6.31
CA LEU A 136 11.36 17.41 4.94
C LEU A 136 12.03 18.76 4.62
N LEU A 137 11.91 19.72 5.54
CA LEU A 137 12.50 21.04 5.36
C LEU A 137 14.03 21.00 5.44
N TYR A 138 14.60 20.13 6.28
CA TYR A 138 16.04 19.90 6.28
C TYR A 138 16.53 19.33 4.94
N PHE A 139 15.84 18.34 4.36
CA PHE A 139 16.18 17.83 3.03
C PHE A 139 15.98 18.87 1.93
N HIS A 140 15.00 19.77 2.09
CA HIS A 140 14.82 20.92 1.22
C HIS A 140 16.01 21.88 1.28
N ASP A 141 16.45 22.24 2.48
CA ASP A 141 17.63 23.10 2.70
C ASP A 141 18.93 22.47 2.17
N LYS A 142 19.00 21.13 2.10
CA LYS A 142 20.09 20.37 1.48
C LYS A 142 19.96 20.20 -0.04
N GLU A 143 18.89 20.72 -0.65
CA GLU A 143 18.56 20.57 -2.07
C GLU A 143 18.40 19.10 -2.53
N TRP A 144 18.12 18.18 -1.60
CA TRP A 144 17.90 16.76 -1.94
C TRP A 144 16.48 16.50 -2.46
N LEU A 145 15.55 17.38 -2.09
CA LEU A 145 14.18 17.46 -2.59
C LEU A 145 13.71 18.90 -2.52
N GLU A 146 12.55 19.21 -3.10
CA GLU A 146 11.95 20.54 -2.98
C GLU A 146 10.60 20.49 -2.26
N ALA A 147 10.52 21.01 -1.04
CA ALA A 147 9.29 21.03 -0.23
C ALA A 147 8.22 21.92 -0.87
N ARG A 148 7.03 21.36 -1.13
CA ARG A 148 5.85 22.07 -1.65
C ARG A 148 4.56 21.53 -1.03
N ILE A 149 3.58 22.41 -0.80
CA ILE A 149 2.29 22.06 -0.15
C ILE A 149 1.50 21.00 -0.93
N TRP A 150 1.55 21.05 -2.26
CA TRP A 150 0.81 20.12 -3.11
C TRP A 150 1.52 18.77 -3.32
N LYS A 151 2.78 18.63 -2.87
CA LYS A 151 3.55 17.40 -3.05
C LYS A 151 3.18 16.36 -2.00
N THR A 152 3.15 15.12 -2.44
CA THR A 152 2.91 13.92 -1.65
C THR A 152 4.22 13.30 -1.17
N ASN A 153 4.14 12.45 -0.15
CA ASN A 153 5.29 11.66 0.32
C ASN A 153 5.88 10.77 -0.80
N TRP A 154 5.06 10.33 -1.76
CA TRP A 154 5.55 9.62 -2.95
C TRP A 154 6.45 10.48 -3.85
N GLU A 155 6.10 11.75 -4.05
CA GLU A 155 6.87 12.66 -4.90
C GLU A 155 8.22 12.99 -4.26
N TYR A 156 8.24 13.22 -2.95
CA TYR A 156 9.48 13.37 -2.19
C TYR A 156 10.37 12.12 -2.27
N TYR A 157 9.78 10.93 -2.16
CA TYR A 157 10.51 9.67 -2.37
C TYR A 157 11.14 9.58 -3.76
N GLU A 158 10.41 9.91 -4.82
CA GLU A 158 10.92 9.85 -6.20
C GLU A 158 12.00 10.91 -6.48
N GLU A 159 11.95 12.07 -5.81
CA GLU A 159 13.04 13.07 -5.84
C GLU A 159 14.30 12.54 -5.15
N LEU A 160 14.16 12.07 -3.91
CA LEU A 160 15.28 11.49 -3.16
C LEU A 160 15.92 10.31 -3.88
N LYS A 161 15.12 9.50 -4.57
CA LYS A 161 15.62 8.33 -5.31
C LYS A 161 16.54 8.72 -6.47
N LYS A 162 16.37 9.92 -7.04
CA LYS A 162 17.28 10.48 -8.07
C LYS A 162 18.61 10.92 -7.47
N VAL A 163 18.60 11.34 -6.20
CA VAL A 163 19.80 11.73 -5.45
C VAL A 163 20.53 10.49 -4.92
N ASN A 164 19.85 9.66 -4.14
CA ASN A 164 20.38 8.45 -3.55
C ASN A 164 19.26 7.45 -3.24
N ARG A 165 19.34 6.26 -3.83
CA ARG A 165 18.32 5.20 -3.66
C ARG A 165 18.19 4.70 -2.22
N GLN A 166 19.30 4.57 -1.50
CA GLN A 166 19.28 4.11 -0.11
C GLN A 166 18.58 5.14 0.79
N TRP A 167 18.83 6.43 0.57
CA TRP A 167 18.18 7.51 1.31
C TRP A 167 16.67 7.53 1.05
N ALA A 168 16.25 7.33 -0.20
CA ALA A 168 14.84 7.21 -0.54
C ALA A 168 14.17 6.02 0.17
N ASP A 169 14.82 4.85 0.21
CA ASP A 169 14.26 3.69 0.91
C ASP A 169 14.15 3.93 2.44
N GLN A 170 15.11 4.63 3.05
CA GLN A 170 15.02 5.03 4.46
C GLN A 170 13.91 6.07 4.70
N PHE A 171 13.82 7.09 3.85
CA PHE A 171 12.75 8.09 3.90
C PHE A 171 11.36 7.45 3.75
N TYR A 172 11.23 6.45 2.88
CA TYR A 172 9.97 5.72 2.69
C TYR A 172 9.45 5.12 4.01
N HIS A 173 10.33 4.55 4.84
CA HIS A 173 9.93 4.00 6.13
C HIS A 173 9.41 5.09 7.09
N LEU A 174 10.12 6.21 7.17
CA LEU A 174 9.72 7.37 7.98
C LEU A 174 8.40 7.97 7.51
N ALA A 175 8.23 8.13 6.20
CA ALA A 175 7.02 8.67 5.62
C ALA A 175 5.82 7.72 5.75
N SER A 176 6.04 6.40 5.72
CA SER A 176 5.01 5.40 6.05
C SER A 176 4.51 5.57 7.49
N PHE A 177 5.43 5.68 8.44
CA PHE A 177 5.08 5.88 9.85
C PHE A 177 4.35 7.21 10.06
N PHE A 178 4.82 8.28 9.43
CA PHE A 178 4.15 9.58 9.46
C PHE A 178 2.71 9.50 8.91
N ASP A 179 2.49 8.80 7.80
CA ASP A 179 1.15 8.66 7.21
C ASP A 179 0.20 7.89 8.13
N GLU A 180 0.71 6.92 8.88
CA GLU A 180 -0.03 6.18 9.90
C GLU A 180 -0.32 7.05 11.13
N ALA A 181 0.68 7.77 11.64
CA ALA A 181 0.52 8.68 12.77
C ALA A 181 -0.46 9.83 12.48
N THR A 182 -0.40 10.40 11.27
CA THR A 182 -1.18 11.60 10.92
C THR A 182 -2.59 11.27 10.46
N TYR A 183 -2.78 10.14 9.76
CA TYR A 183 -4.06 9.82 9.10
C TYR A 183 -4.61 8.44 9.45
N GLY A 184 -3.92 7.65 10.29
CA GLY A 184 -4.28 6.27 10.61
C GLY A 184 -5.25 6.11 11.77
N GLU A 185 -5.93 7.16 12.20
CA GLU A 185 -6.94 7.16 13.29
C GLU A 185 -6.48 6.52 14.62
N ARG A 186 -5.17 6.42 14.85
CA ARG A 186 -4.60 5.89 16.09
C ARG A 186 -3.59 6.85 16.71
N GLU A 187 -3.47 6.77 18.04
CA GLU A 187 -2.41 7.48 18.75
C GLU A 187 -1.08 6.74 18.61
N VAL A 188 0.00 7.52 18.58
CA VAL A 188 1.37 7.01 18.54
C VAL A 188 1.81 6.68 19.97
N GLU A 189 2.25 5.44 20.21
CA GLU A 189 2.79 5.04 21.50
C GLU A 189 4.20 5.61 21.72
N ILE A 190 4.61 5.77 22.98
CA ILE A 190 5.90 6.39 23.33
C ILE A 190 7.08 5.61 22.73
N GLU A 191 7.03 4.27 22.73
CA GLU A 191 8.08 3.41 22.17
C GLU A 191 8.23 3.63 20.66
N GLU A 192 7.11 3.72 19.95
CA GLU A 192 7.07 3.96 18.51
C GLU A 192 7.61 5.36 18.17
N TYR A 193 7.21 6.36 18.95
CA TYR A 193 7.73 7.72 18.83
C TYR A 193 9.24 7.78 19.07
N ILE A 194 9.76 7.11 20.09
CA ILE A 194 11.19 7.10 20.40
C ILE A 194 11.99 6.48 19.23
N GLN A 195 11.50 5.39 18.64
CA GLN A 195 12.13 4.77 17.47
C GLN A 195 12.15 5.74 16.28
N PHE A 196 10.99 6.30 15.95
CA PHE A 196 10.86 7.27 14.86
C PHE A 196 11.78 8.48 15.07
N ARG A 197 11.77 9.05 16.28
CA ARG A 197 12.63 10.19 16.63
C ARG A 197 14.10 9.85 16.46
N THR A 198 14.52 8.69 16.95
CA THR A 198 15.91 8.26 16.84
C THR A 198 16.36 8.17 15.38
N GLU A 199 15.52 7.67 14.49
CA GLU A 199 15.81 7.63 13.06
C GLU A 199 15.87 9.02 12.43
N VAL A 200 14.92 9.90 12.73
CA VAL A 200 14.95 11.28 12.22
C VAL A 200 16.17 12.04 12.73
N MET A 201 16.53 11.91 14.00
CA MET A 201 17.69 12.61 14.56
C MET A 201 19.02 12.14 13.96
N LYS A 202 19.12 10.90 13.49
CA LYS A 202 20.29 10.44 12.72
C LYS A 202 20.45 11.20 11.40
N TRP A 203 19.34 11.57 10.76
CA TRP A 203 19.36 12.38 9.54
C TRP A 203 19.71 13.83 9.81
N LEU A 204 19.15 14.39 10.87
CA LEU A 204 19.41 15.76 11.29
C LEU A 204 20.82 15.93 11.86
N GLY A 205 21.50 14.82 12.19
CA GLY A 205 22.90 14.75 12.59
C GLY A 205 23.17 15.51 13.87
N GLU A 206 22.78 14.95 15.04
CA GLU A 206 23.18 15.39 16.39
C GLU A 206 23.51 16.89 16.52
N SER A 207 22.56 17.77 16.15
CA SER A 207 22.67 19.20 16.37
C SER A 207 22.33 19.54 17.84
N ASP A 208 23.03 18.94 18.79
CA ASP A 208 23.09 19.32 20.20
C ASP A 208 24.55 19.10 20.71
N GLU A 209 25.57 19.49 19.94
CA GLU A 209 26.71 20.19 20.54
C GLU A 209 26.28 21.65 20.78
N VAL A 210 25.53 21.86 21.85
CA VAL A 210 25.41 23.18 22.47
C VAL A 210 25.83 23.02 23.92
N VAL A 211 27.09 23.42 24.12
CA VAL A 211 27.71 23.84 25.38
C VAL A 211 26.84 24.82 26.14
#